data_AF-A2SEM6-F1
#
_entry.id   AF-A2SEM6-F1
#
_cell.length_a   1.000
_cell.length_b   1.000
_cell.length_c   1.000
_cell.angle_alpha   90.00
_cell.angle_beta   90.00
_cell.angle_gamma   90.00
#
_symmetry.space_group_name_H-M   'P 1'
#
loop_
_entity.id
_entity.type
_entity.pdbx_description
1 polymer ?
#
loop_
_entity_poly.entity_id
_entity_poly.type
_entity_poly.pdbx_seq_one_letter_code
_entity_poly.pdbx_strand_id
1 'polypeptide(L)'
;MFGALWLFDAWPYEVPTVQACFFFALGASAAMAKKDLFAMDPYLKWVCAVLLGLVIAGALVPADGAVASTLTHLKHLAGVIVVLTISQYLLRMPRASEWLIRLSAPSFLLFVAHEPLLTIVRKTMYVVFTPSSSSAALSIYFGAVACTVMLIVAAYYLAERYAPRALSALTGGRSA
;
A
#
# COMPACT_ATOMS: atom_id res chain seq x y z
N MET A 1 3.95 -0.17 20.47
CA MET A 1 5.31 -0.72 20.27
C MET A 1 5.79 -0.55 18.82
N PHE A 2 5.10 -1.10 17.82
CA PHE A 2 5.49 -0.96 16.40
C PHE A 2 5.58 0.49 15.88
N GLY A 3 4.68 1.39 16.30
CA GLY A 3 4.70 2.79 15.85
C GLY A 3 5.94 3.57 16.30
N ALA A 4 6.47 3.29 17.49
CA ALA A 4 7.71 3.91 17.97
C ALA A 4 8.93 3.36 17.21
N LEU A 5 8.96 2.04 16.98
CA LEU A 5 10.03 1.39 16.23
C LEU A 5 10.08 1.86 14.76
N TRP A 6 8.92 2.15 14.16
CA TRP A 6 8.83 2.75 12.82
C TRP A 6 9.24 4.22 12.80
N LEU A 7 8.78 5.02 13.78
CA LEU A 7 9.08 6.46 13.81
C LEU A 7 10.57 6.75 14.03
N PHE A 8 11.27 5.88 14.75
CA PHE A 8 12.70 6.03 15.09
C PHE A 8 13.65 5.15 14.26
N ASP A 9 13.15 4.48 13.21
CA ASP A 9 13.96 3.65 12.30
C ASP A 9 14.81 2.57 13.02
N ALA A 10 14.31 2.08 14.16
CA ALA A 10 15.08 1.23 15.08
C ALA A 10 14.92 -0.28 14.81
N TRP A 11 14.51 -0.65 13.60
CA TRP A 11 14.10 -2.02 13.32
C TRP A 11 15.19 -2.84 12.58
N PRO A 12 15.55 -4.03 13.11
CA PRO A 12 16.70 -4.79 12.60
C PRO A 12 16.45 -5.67 11.37
N TYR A 13 15.21 -5.86 10.90
CA TYR A 13 14.88 -6.79 9.79
C TYR A 13 13.95 -6.16 8.73
N GLU A 14 14.32 -6.18 7.45
CA GLU A 14 13.50 -5.57 6.38
C GLU A 14 12.17 -6.29 6.10
N VAL A 15 11.93 -7.49 6.64
CA VAL A 15 10.71 -8.28 6.38
C VAL A 15 10.10 -8.81 7.68
N PRO A 16 8.80 -8.55 7.96
CA PRO A 16 7.90 -7.58 7.34
C PRO A 16 8.25 -6.15 7.76
N THR A 17 8.10 -5.17 6.86
CA THR A 17 8.34 -3.76 7.18
C THR A 17 7.48 -3.34 8.38
N VAL A 18 8.10 -2.71 9.39
CA VAL A 18 7.41 -2.30 10.64
C VAL A 18 6.19 -1.45 10.35
N GLN A 19 6.25 -0.67 9.28
CA GLN A 19 5.14 0.12 8.76
C GLN A 19 3.91 -0.74 8.47
N ALA A 20 4.07 -1.84 7.73
CA ALA A 20 2.98 -2.75 7.40
C ALA A 20 2.38 -3.39 8.66
N CYS A 21 3.23 -3.89 9.57
CA CYS A 21 2.77 -4.44 10.85
C CYS A 21 2.05 -3.39 11.71
N PHE A 22 2.57 -2.16 11.76
CA PHE A 22 1.97 -1.06 12.53
C PHE A 22 0.59 -0.70 11.99
N PHE A 23 0.46 -0.42 10.69
CA PHE A 23 -0.82 -0.04 10.10
C PHE A 23 -1.82 -1.20 10.09
N PHE A 24 -1.36 -2.45 9.92
CA PHE A 24 -2.21 -3.62 10.06
C PHE A 24 -2.74 -3.78 11.49
N ALA A 25 -1.87 -3.69 12.50
CA ALA A 25 -2.27 -3.77 13.90
C ALA A 25 -3.17 -2.60 14.32
N LEU A 26 -2.90 -1.39 13.81
CA LEU A 26 -3.71 -0.20 14.06
C LEU A 26 -5.13 -0.39 13.48
N GLY A 27 -5.23 -0.85 12.23
CA GLY A 27 -6.50 -1.21 11.61
C GLY A 27 -7.25 -2.31 12.36
N ALA A 28 -6.56 -3.37 12.76
CA ALA A 28 -7.13 -4.47 13.56
C ALA A 28 -7.66 -3.99 14.91
N SER A 29 -6.89 -3.14 15.61
CA SER A 29 -7.31 -2.58 16.90
C SER A 29 -8.53 -1.66 16.78
N ALA A 30 -8.61 -0.86 15.71
CA ALA A 30 -9.76 -0.01 15.44
C ALA A 30 -11.02 -0.85 15.11
N ALA A 31 -10.86 -1.91 14.32
CA ALA A 31 -11.94 -2.85 14.00
C ALA A 31 -12.46 -3.57 15.25
N MET A 32 -11.57 -4.05 16.12
CA MET A 32 -11.94 -4.71 17.38
C MET A 32 -12.62 -3.75 18.37
N ALA A 33 -12.15 -2.49 18.42
CA ALA A 33 -12.72 -1.46 19.29
C ALA A 33 -14.05 -0.87 18.77
N LYS A 34 -14.52 -1.29 17.58
CA LYS A 34 -15.70 -0.72 16.88
C LYS A 34 -15.67 0.82 16.82
N LYS A 35 -14.47 1.41 16.77
CA LYS A 35 -14.33 2.86 16.68
C LYS A 35 -14.52 3.30 15.24
N ASP A 36 -15.20 4.43 15.05
CA ASP A 36 -15.35 5.03 13.74
C ASP A 36 -13.98 5.50 13.23
N LEU A 37 -13.43 4.74 12.28
CA LEU A 37 -12.22 5.08 11.53
C LEU A 37 -12.37 6.41 10.74
N PHE A 38 -13.60 6.92 10.63
CA PHE A 38 -13.99 8.09 9.85
C PHE A 38 -14.21 9.35 10.70
N ALA A 39 -13.86 9.35 11.99
CA ALA A 39 -14.04 10.51 12.86
C ALA A 39 -13.27 11.78 12.39
N MET A 40 -12.35 11.65 11.42
CA MET A 40 -11.55 12.76 10.89
C MET A 40 -12.12 13.43 9.62
N ASP A 41 -13.30 13.01 9.14
CA ASP A 41 -13.89 13.57 7.90
C ASP A 41 -14.08 15.10 7.92
N PRO A 42 -14.47 15.75 9.04
CA PRO A 42 -14.60 17.22 9.08
C PRO A 42 -13.27 17.96 8.83
N TYR A 43 -12.14 17.30 9.12
CA TYR A 43 -10.81 17.88 8.99
C TYR A 43 -10.15 17.60 7.64
N LEU A 44 -10.83 16.92 6.71
CA LEU A 44 -10.26 16.49 5.44
C LEU A 44 -9.57 17.62 4.67
N LYS A 45 -10.17 18.81 4.61
CA LYS A 45 -9.58 19.98 3.92
C LYS A 45 -8.21 20.36 4.52
N TRP A 46 -8.11 20.31 5.85
CA TRP A 46 -6.87 20.59 6.57
C TRP A 46 -5.85 19.46 6.40
N VAL A 47 -6.28 18.21 6.47
CA VAL A 47 -5.39 17.06 6.24
C VAL A 47 -4.84 17.06 4.81
N CYS A 48 -5.66 17.38 3.80
CA CYS A 48 -5.21 17.55 2.42
C CYS A 48 -4.25 18.73 2.26
N ALA A 49 -4.50 19.86 2.94
CA ALA A 49 -3.59 20.99 2.93
C ALA A 49 -2.23 20.65 3.58
N VAL A 50 -2.25 19.91 4.69
CA VAL A 50 -1.04 19.39 5.35
C VAL A 50 -0.32 18.41 4.43
N LEU A 51 -1.02 17.47 3.79
CA LEU A 51 -0.42 16.54 2.85
C LEU A 51 0.24 17.27 1.68
N LEU A 52 -0.43 18.27 1.10
CA LEU A 52 0.12 19.10 0.03
C LEU A 52 1.37 19.85 0.50
N GLY A 53 1.32 20.46 1.69
CA GLY A 53 2.47 21.12 2.31
C GLY A 53 3.64 20.16 2.53
N LEU A 54 3.38 18.94 2.98
CA LEU A 54 4.40 17.90 3.18
C LEU A 54 4.99 17.39 1.86
N VAL A 55 4.19 17.30 0.80
CA VAL A 55 4.67 16.94 -0.54
C VAL A 55 5.59 18.03 -1.09
N ILE A 56 5.19 19.31 -0.98
CA ILE A 56 6.02 20.45 -1.40
C ILE A 56 7.30 20.50 -0.58
N ALA A 57 7.22 20.39 0.75
CA ALA A 57 8.39 20.37 1.63
C ALA A 57 9.33 19.21 1.28
N GLY A 58 8.79 18.02 1.00
CA GLY A 58 9.58 16.86 0.56
C GLY A 58 10.23 17.03 -0.81
N ALA A 59 9.72 17.90 -1.69
CA ALA A 59 10.34 18.22 -2.98
C ALA A 59 11.49 19.25 -2.85
N LEU A 60 11.49 20.04 -1.77
CA LEU A 60 12.48 21.08 -1.50
C LEU A 60 13.64 20.58 -0.62
N VAL A 61 13.44 19.50 0.13
CA VAL A 61 14.47 18.90 1.00
C VAL A 61 15.26 17.85 0.20
N PRO A 62 16.61 17.85 0.28
CA PRO A 62 17.43 16.78 -0.32
C PRO A 62 17.00 15.40 0.17
N ALA A 63 17.10 14.39 -0.70
CA ALA A 63 16.62 13.04 -0.42
C ALA A 63 17.33 12.34 0.77
N ASP A 64 18.43 12.93 1.25
CA ASP A 64 19.36 12.29 2.17
C ASP A 64 19.25 12.90 3.57
N GLY A 65 19.01 12.05 4.57
CA GLY A 65 19.06 12.41 5.99
C GLY A 65 17.79 12.14 6.79
N ALA A 66 17.91 12.24 8.12
CA ALA A 66 16.84 11.94 9.08
C ALA A 66 15.56 12.78 8.86
N VAL A 67 15.72 14.00 8.33
CA VAL A 67 14.60 14.91 8.01
C VAL A 67 13.76 14.37 6.84
N ALA A 68 14.40 13.82 5.81
CA ALA A 68 13.72 13.23 4.65
C ALA A 68 12.93 11.96 5.02
N SER A 69 13.50 11.10 5.89
CA SER A 69 12.80 9.93 6.43
C SER A 69 11.58 10.34 7.26
N THR A 70 11.74 11.30 8.17
CA THR A 70 10.64 11.81 9.02
C THR A 70 9.51 12.43 8.19
N LEU A 71 9.85 13.26 7.19
CA LEU A 71 8.87 13.81 6.25
C LEU A 71 8.12 12.72 5.49
N THR A 72 8.82 11.65 5.12
CA THR A 72 8.23 10.50 4.44
C THR A 72 7.25 9.74 5.34
N HIS A 73 7.59 9.50 6.60
CA HIS A 73 6.65 8.91 7.57
C HIS A 73 5.41 9.79 7.78
N LEU A 74 5.59 11.10 7.88
CA LEU A 74 4.48 12.04 8.08
C LEU A 74 3.57 12.13 6.84
N LYS A 75 4.15 12.10 5.63
CA LYS A 75 3.40 11.98 4.37
C LYS A 75 2.53 10.71 4.35
N HIS A 76 3.07 9.56 4.76
CA HIS A 76 2.30 8.31 4.82
C HIS A 76 1.13 8.40 5.78
N LEU A 77 1.34 8.95 6.99
CA LEU A 77 0.26 9.14 7.97
C LEU A 77 -0.87 10.03 7.43
N ALA A 78 -0.51 11.20 6.89
CA ALA A 78 -1.48 12.12 6.30
C ALA A 78 -2.22 11.46 5.11
N GLY A 79 -1.50 10.75 4.25
CA GLY A 79 -2.07 10.01 3.13
C GLY A 79 -3.08 8.94 3.55
N VAL A 80 -2.77 8.16 4.60
CA VAL A 80 -3.70 7.15 5.12
C VAL A 80 -5.00 7.78 5.60
N ILE A 81 -4.95 8.91 6.31
CA ILE A 81 -6.15 9.62 6.78
C ILE A 81 -6.99 10.10 5.58
N VAL A 82 -6.36 10.69 4.56
CA VAL A 82 -7.05 11.13 3.34
C VAL A 82 -7.73 9.96 2.63
N VAL A 83 -7.02 8.85 2.45
CA VAL A 83 -7.57 7.65 1.78
C VAL A 83 -8.74 7.05 2.57
N LEU A 84 -8.65 6.99 3.90
CA LEU A 84 -9.74 6.51 4.75
C LEU A 84 -11.00 7.36 4.60
N THR A 85 -10.87 8.69 4.65
CA THR A 85 -12.03 9.56 4.44
C THR A 85 -12.59 9.45 3.03
N ILE A 86 -11.75 9.39 1.99
CA ILE A 86 -12.21 9.19 0.60
C ILE A 86 -12.97 7.85 0.47
N SER A 87 -12.49 6.79 1.11
CA SER A 87 -13.14 5.48 1.11
C SER A 87 -14.57 5.54 1.68
N GLN A 88 -14.81 6.38 2.68
CA GLN A 88 -16.16 6.59 3.22
C GLN A 88 -17.11 7.21 2.20
N TYR A 89 -16.64 8.21 1.45
CA TYR A 89 -17.44 8.81 0.37
C TYR A 89 -17.76 7.78 -0.73
N LEU A 90 -16.80 6.90 -1.07
CA LEU A 90 -17.02 5.80 -2.02
C LEU A 90 -18.03 4.77 -1.49
N LEU A 91 -17.98 4.44 -0.21
CA LEU A 91 -18.92 3.49 0.41
C LEU A 91 -20.37 3.98 0.42
N ARG A 92 -20.60 5.30 0.38
CA ARG A 92 -21.95 5.88 0.23
C ARG A 92 -22.54 5.69 -1.17
N MET A 93 -21.73 5.33 -2.16
CA MET A 93 -22.19 5.04 -3.51
C MET A 93 -22.38 3.52 -3.67
N PRO A 94 -23.62 3.01 -3.90
CA PRO A 94 -23.90 1.57 -3.88
C PRO A 94 -23.00 0.75 -4.80
N ARG A 95 -22.82 1.22 -6.04
CA ARG A 95 -21.94 0.56 -7.01
C ARG A 95 -20.48 0.56 -6.55
N ALA A 96 -19.94 1.69 -6.09
CA ALA A 96 -18.54 1.75 -5.69
C ALA A 96 -18.26 0.89 -4.45
N SER A 97 -19.21 0.81 -3.52
CA SER A 97 -19.13 -0.07 -2.34
C SER A 97 -19.01 -1.54 -2.73
N GLU A 98 -19.90 -2.03 -3.61
CA GLU A 98 -19.84 -3.42 -4.11
C GLU A 98 -18.50 -3.72 -4.79
N TRP A 99 -18.00 -2.80 -5.62
CA TRP A 99 -16.70 -2.94 -6.27
C TRP A 99 -15.55 -2.98 -5.26
N LEU A 100 -15.52 -2.09 -4.26
CA LEU A 100 -14.49 -2.08 -3.22
C LEU A 100 -14.48 -3.38 -2.42
N ILE A 101 -15.66 -3.90 -2.07
CA ILE A 101 -15.80 -5.15 -1.33
C ILE A 101 -15.26 -6.32 -2.17
N ARG A 102 -15.62 -6.40 -3.46
CA ARG A 102 -15.09 -7.42 -4.39
C ARG A 102 -13.58 -7.34 -4.56
N LEU A 103 -13.02 -6.13 -4.58
CA LEU A 103 -11.58 -5.89 -4.73
C LEU A 103 -10.79 -6.10 -3.45
N SER A 104 -11.44 -6.25 -2.29
CA SER A 104 -10.75 -6.31 -0.99
C SER A 104 -9.79 -7.51 -0.87
N ALA A 105 -10.23 -8.71 -1.27
CA ALA A 105 -9.44 -9.93 -1.24
C ALA A 105 -8.25 -9.90 -2.23
N PRO A 106 -8.42 -9.56 -3.52
CA PRO A 106 -7.28 -9.46 -4.44
C PRO A 106 -6.32 -8.31 -4.07
N SER A 107 -6.82 -7.20 -3.51
CA SER A 107 -5.97 -6.10 -3.05
C SER A 107 -5.10 -6.50 -1.85
N PHE A 108 -5.59 -7.38 -0.97
CA PHE A 108 -4.78 -7.93 0.12
C PHE A 108 -3.65 -8.81 -0.39
N LEU A 109 -3.93 -9.70 -1.35
CA LEU A 109 -2.90 -10.52 -1.96
C LEU A 109 -1.85 -9.66 -2.69
N LEU A 110 -2.31 -8.64 -3.42
CA LEU A 110 -1.42 -7.66 -4.04
C LEU A 110 -0.54 -6.98 -3.01
N PHE A 111 -1.11 -6.49 -1.91
CA PHE A 111 -0.34 -5.86 -0.83
C PHE A 111 0.76 -6.76 -0.28
N VAL A 112 0.49 -8.04 -0.03
CA VAL A 112 1.50 -8.96 0.52
C VAL A 112 2.53 -9.40 -0.52
N ALA A 113 2.12 -9.64 -1.77
CA ALA A 113 2.97 -10.28 -2.78
C ALA A 113 3.71 -9.28 -3.70
N HIS A 114 3.27 -8.01 -3.78
CA HIS A 114 3.79 -7.08 -4.78
C HIS A 114 5.28 -6.78 -4.61
N GLU A 115 5.76 -6.54 -3.39
CA GLU A 115 7.14 -6.15 -3.13
C GLU A 115 8.17 -7.24 -3.50
N PRO A 116 8.04 -8.50 -3.04
CA PRO A 116 8.96 -9.56 -3.44
C PRO A 116 8.86 -9.87 -4.94
N LEU A 117 7.64 -9.90 -5.49
CA LEU A 117 7.45 -10.21 -6.90
C LEU A 117 7.99 -9.10 -7.81
N LEU A 118 7.77 -7.82 -7.45
CA LEU A 118 8.29 -6.68 -8.18
C LEU A 118 9.81 -6.70 -8.24
N THR A 119 10.46 -7.09 -7.15
CA THR A 119 11.93 -7.24 -7.10
C THR A 119 12.42 -8.27 -8.10
N ILE A 120 11.75 -9.44 -8.16
CA ILE A 120 12.09 -10.52 -9.10
C ILE A 120 11.82 -10.09 -10.54
N VAL A 121 10.63 -9.56 -10.83
CA VAL A 121 10.21 -9.14 -12.18
C VAL A 121 11.13 -8.04 -12.70
N ARG A 122 11.38 -7.00 -11.90
CA ARG A 122 12.27 -5.90 -12.26
C ARG A 122 13.67 -6.43 -12.56
N LYS A 123 14.26 -7.23 -11.67
CA LYS A 123 15.60 -7.78 -11.88
C LYS A 123 15.68 -8.60 -13.16
N THR A 124 14.67 -9.42 -13.43
CA THR A 124 14.57 -10.23 -14.65
C THR A 124 14.50 -9.36 -15.89
N MET A 125 13.66 -8.31 -15.89
CA MET A 125 13.57 -7.37 -16.99
C MET A 125 14.88 -6.61 -17.24
N TYR A 126 15.58 -6.17 -16.20
CA TYR A 126 16.88 -5.50 -16.35
C TYR A 126 17.94 -6.43 -16.96
N VAL A 127 17.95 -7.71 -16.58
CA VAL A 127 18.89 -8.70 -17.13
C VAL A 127 18.56 -9.04 -18.59
N VAL A 128 17.28 -9.16 -18.94
CA VAL A 128 16.86 -9.56 -20.30
C VAL A 128 16.97 -8.40 -21.29
N PHE A 129 16.53 -7.20 -20.90
CA PHE A 129 16.48 -6.06 -21.81
C PHE A 129 17.74 -5.19 -21.78
N THR A 130 18.58 -5.30 -20.75
CA THR A 130 19.84 -4.54 -20.58
C THR A 130 19.73 -3.08 -21.05
N PRO A 131 18.96 -2.24 -20.33
CA PRO A 131 18.61 -0.91 -20.82
C PRO A 131 19.86 -0.05 -21.04
N SER A 132 20.07 0.40 -22.28
CA SER A 132 21.20 1.26 -22.68
C SER A 132 20.89 2.76 -22.55
N SER A 133 19.63 3.13 -22.31
CA SER A 133 19.18 4.52 -22.19
C SER A 133 18.27 4.74 -20.99
N SER A 134 18.19 5.99 -20.53
CA SER A 134 17.32 6.39 -19.41
C SER A 134 15.84 6.16 -19.72
N SER A 135 15.42 6.29 -20.98
CA SER A 135 14.04 6.00 -21.40
C SER A 135 13.73 4.50 -21.34
N ALA A 136 14.68 3.63 -21.66
CA ALA A 136 14.53 2.18 -21.53
C ALA A 136 14.48 1.74 -20.06
N ALA A 137 15.23 2.38 -19.18
CA ALA A 137 15.13 2.13 -17.74
C ALA A 137 13.74 2.52 -17.20
N LEU A 138 13.19 3.65 -17.67
CA LEU A 138 11.88 4.14 -17.27
C LEU A 138 10.74 3.22 -17.78
N SER A 139 10.85 2.70 -19.00
CA SER A 139 9.88 1.72 -19.51
C SER A 139 9.91 0.40 -18.74
N ILE A 140 11.10 -0.08 -18.36
CA ILE A 140 11.25 -1.26 -17.49
C ILE A 140 10.64 -1.02 -16.12
N TYR A 141 10.81 0.17 -15.55
CA TYR A 141 10.22 0.51 -14.25
C TYR A 141 8.70 0.37 -14.26
N PHE A 142 8.01 1.04 -15.20
CA PHE A 142 6.55 0.97 -15.32
C PHE A 142 6.08 -0.42 -15.79
N GLY A 143 6.81 -1.05 -16.72
CA GLY A 143 6.52 -2.38 -17.22
C GLY A 143 6.61 -3.45 -16.13
N ALA A 144 7.60 -3.37 -15.24
CA ALA A 144 7.74 -4.28 -14.12
C ALA A 144 6.57 -4.17 -13.15
N VAL A 145 6.12 -2.94 -12.84
CA VAL A 145 4.94 -2.71 -12.00
C VAL A 145 3.68 -3.29 -12.63
N ALA A 146 3.42 -2.98 -13.91
CA ALA A 146 2.26 -3.50 -14.63
C ALA A 146 2.28 -5.05 -14.68
N CYS A 147 3.42 -5.64 -15.03
CA CYS A 147 3.59 -7.09 -15.08
C CYS A 147 3.35 -7.75 -13.70
N THR A 148 3.88 -7.16 -12.64
CA THR A 148 3.71 -7.64 -11.25
C THR A 148 2.23 -7.66 -10.86
N VAL A 149 1.52 -6.56 -11.09
CA VAL A 149 0.09 -6.46 -10.80
C VAL A 149 -0.69 -7.50 -11.60
N MET A 150 -0.42 -7.63 -12.90
CA MET A 150 -1.09 -8.60 -13.76
C MET A 150 -0.86 -10.04 -13.29
N LEU A 151 0.37 -10.40 -12.92
CA LEU A 151 0.70 -11.73 -12.43
C LEU A 151 -0.02 -12.05 -11.11
N ILE A 152 -0.08 -11.11 -10.17
CA ILE A 152 -0.74 -11.35 -8.88
C ILE A 152 -2.26 -11.46 -9.05
N VAL A 153 -2.86 -10.59 -9.87
CA VAL A 153 -4.30 -10.65 -10.16
C VAL A 153 -4.65 -11.94 -10.91
N ALA A 154 -3.84 -12.35 -11.88
CA ALA A 154 -4.03 -13.62 -12.57
C ALA A 154 -3.90 -14.81 -11.60
N ALA A 155 -2.90 -14.80 -10.73
CA ALA A 155 -2.72 -15.83 -9.70
C ALA A 155 -3.90 -15.88 -8.73
N TYR A 156 -4.47 -14.72 -8.35
CA TYR A 156 -5.68 -14.65 -7.52
C TYR A 156 -6.85 -15.37 -8.17
N TYR A 157 -7.22 -15.00 -9.41
CA TYR A 157 -8.37 -15.61 -10.10
C TYR A 157 -8.14 -17.09 -10.41
N LEU A 158 -6.88 -17.49 -10.65
CA LEU A 158 -6.53 -18.89 -10.84
C LEU A 158 -6.69 -19.67 -9.52
N ALA A 159 -6.20 -19.13 -8.41
CA ALA A 159 -6.34 -19.74 -7.09
C ALA A 159 -7.81 -19.79 -6.63
N GLU A 160 -8.62 -18.79 -6.97
CA GLU A 160 -10.05 -18.76 -6.68
C GLU A 160 -10.76 -19.93 -7.40
N ARG A 161 -10.37 -20.22 -8.64
CA ARG A 161 -10.95 -21.31 -9.44
C ARG A 161 -10.48 -22.70 -9.02
N TYR A 162 -9.19 -22.87 -8.71
CA TYR A 162 -8.59 -24.20 -8.49
C TYR A 162 -8.34 -24.57 -7.03
N ALA A 163 -8.16 -23.60 -6.14
CA ALA A 163 -7.83 -23.81 -4.73
C ALA A 163 -8.52 -22.80 -3.79
N PRO A 164 -9.86 -22.67 -3.82
CA PRO A 164 -10.58 -21.63 -3.07
C PRO A 164 -10.39 -21.74 -1.56
N ARG A 165 -10.20 -22.95 -1.01
CA ARG A 165 -9.92 -23.16 0.42
C ARG A 165 -8.56 -22.59 0.85
N ALA A 166 -7.54 -22.74 0.02
CA ALA A 166 -6.21 -22.17 0.30
C ALA A 166 -6.24 -20.65 0.17
N LEU A 167 -6.93 -20.13 -0.86
CA LEU A 167 -7.10 -18.69 -1.04
C LEU A 167 -7.87 -18.06 0.14
N SER A 168 -8.96 -18.67 0.59
CA SER A 168 -9.74 -18.21 1.73
C SER A 168 -8.90 -18.16 3.02
N ALA A 169 -8.03 -19.15 3.26
CA ALA A 169 -7.10 -19.09 4.40
C ALA A 169 -6.09 -17.92 4.28
N LEU A 170 -5.57 -17.67 3.08
CA LEU A 170 -4.61 -16.60 2.81
C LEU A 170 -5.24 -15.20 2.87
N THR A 171 -6.50 -15.04 2.47
CA THR A 171 -7.21 -13.74 2.50
C THR A 171 -7.94 -13.49 3.83
N GLY A 172 -7.77 -14.35 4.82
CA GLY A 172 -8.36 -14.21 6.15
C GLY A 172 -9.88 -14.49 6.19
N GLY A 173 -10.35 -15.45 5.39
CA GLY A 173 -11.75 -15.87 5.29
C GLY A 173 -12.59 -15.00 4.36
N ARG A 174 -11.99 -14.00 3.71
CA ARG A 174 -12.62 -13.12 2.72
C ARG A 174 -12.56 -13.82 1.35
N SER A 175 -13.29 -14.92 1.21
CA SER A 175 -13.62 -15.48 -0.10
C SER A 175 -14.94 -14.87 -0.55
N ALA A 176 -14.98 -14.37 -1.78
CA ALA A 176 -16.18 -13.85 -2.44
C ALA A 176 -17.30 -14.90 -2.50
#